data_AF-R1FM25-F1
#
_entry.id   AF-R1FM25-F1
#
_cell.length_a   1.000
_cell.length_b   1.000
_cell.length_c   1.000
_cell.angle_alpha   90.00
_cell.angle_beta   90.00
_cell.angle_gamma   90.00
#
_symmetry.space_group_name_H-M   'P 1'
#
loop_
_entity.id
_entity.type
_entity.pdbx_description
1 polymer ?
#
loop_
_entity_poly.entity_id
_entity_poly.type
_entity_poly.pdbx_seq_one_letter_code
_entity_poly.pdbx_strand_id
1 'polypeptide(L)'
;MLAAVGGSAHCLEALDLGGCTVLSADAVATAAEARVRRRERGSADLTRGCDASGVLAHLSLNNVPALGDACLVALKEHCADSLESLDLSWCRAVSDNGVGALVDAAPRLQRLTVWGCSQLTNRFYEGHSREHLRVVGRSI
;
A
#
# COMPACT_ATOMS: atom_id res chain seq x y z
N MET A 1 -3.40 2.61 -16.13
CA MET A 1 -2.19 2.19 -16.86
C MET A 1 -1.27 1.63 -15.79
N LEU A 2 -1.20 0.30 -15.63
CA LEU A 2 -0.43 -0.33 -14.53
C LEU A 2 1.06 -0.06 -14.74
N ALA A 3 1.62 0.92 -14.02
CA ALA A 3 3.03 1.25 -14.09
C ALA A 3 3.74 0.57 -12.92
N ALA A 4 4.32 -0.60 -13.18
CA ALA A 4 5.30 -1.21 -12.29
C ALA A 4 6.62 -0.46 -12.52
N VAL A 5 6.93 0.55 -11.69
CA VAL A 5 8.18 1.31 -11.80
C VAL A 5 9.26 0.53 -11.06
N GLY A 6 9.96 -0.32 -11.81
CA GLY A 6 11.12 -1.09 -11.35
C GLY A 6 11.87 -1.62 -12.56
N GLY A 7 13.05 -1.06 -12.81
CA GLY A 7 13.96 -1.55 -13.84
C GLY A 7 14.32 -3.01 -13.56
N SER A 8 14.11 -3.87 -14.55
CA SER A 8 14.23 -5.34 -14.45
C SER A 8 13.28 -6.00 -13.45
N ALA A 9 12.76 -7.17 -13.82
CA ALA A 9 11.70 -7.91 -13.13
C ALA A 9 12.00 -8.37 -11.68
N HIS A 10 13.08 -7.88 -11.06
CA HIS A 10 13.61 -8.29 -9.76
C HIS A 10 13.68 -7.18 -8.70
N CYS A 11 13.46 -5.89 -9.02
CA CYS A 11 13.59 -4.77 -8.05
C CYS A 11 12.39 -3.79 -8.08
N LEU A 12 11.16 -4.30 -7.97
CA LEU A 12 10.00 -3.42 -7.92
C LEU A 12 9.78 -2.85 -6.52
N GLU A 13 10.35 -1.67 -6.30
CA GLU A 13 10.18 -0.88 -5.07
C GLU A 13 8.88 -0.07 -5.08
N ALA A 14 8.37 0.26 -6.27
CA ALA A 14 7.15 1.05 -6.46
C ALA A 14 6.08 0.30 -7.28
N LEU A 15 4.83 0.37 -6.84
CA LEU A 15 3.67 -0.12 -7.57
C LEU A 15 2.60 0.97 -7.66
N ASP A 16 2.19 1.31 -8.88
CA ASP A 16 1.07 2.20 -9.12
C ASP A 16 -0.11 1.44 -9.75
N LEU A 17 -1.19 1.29 -8.98
CA LEU A 17 -2.49 0.78 -9.42
C LEU A 17 -3.51 1.90 -9.63
N GLY A 18 -3.04 3.15 -9.64
CA GLY A 18 -3.83 4.36 -9.75
C GLY A 18 -4.78 4.43 -10.94
N GLY A 19 -5.99 4.94 -10.70
CA GLY A 19 -7.00 5.22 -11.72
C GLY A 19 -7.57 3.98 -12.40
N CYS A 20 -7.31 2.78 -11.88
CA CYS A 20 -7.86 1.56 -12.43
C CYS A 20 -9.31 1.35 -11.94
N THR A 21 -10.27 1.80 -12.76
CA THR A 21 -11.71 1.65 -12.49
C THR A 21 -12.23 0.21 -12.64
N VAL A 22 -11.41 -0.68 -13.21
CA VAL A 22 -11.73 -2.10 -13.44
C VAL A 22 -11.16 -3.01 -12.33
N LEU A 23 -10.23 -2.51 -11.50
CA LEU A 23 -9.67 -3.32 -10.41
C LEU A 23 -10.71 -3.42 -9.29
N SER A 24 -11.20 -4.63 -9.05
CA SER A 24 -11.95 -4.96 -7.84
C SER A 24 -11.03 -4.97 -6.63
N ALA A 25 -11.62 -4.89 -5.43
CA ALA A 25 -10.90 -5.05 -4.17
C ALA A 25 -10.02 -6.31 -4.15
N ASP A 26 -10.55 -7.41 -4.68
CA ASP A 26 -9.85 -8.68 -4.81
C ASP A 26 -8.65 -8.61 -5.74
N ALA A 27 -8.70 -7.81 -6.80
CA ALA A 27 -7.57 -7.66 -7.71
C ALA A 27 -6.41 -6.90 -7.06
N VAL A 28 -6.69 -5.93 -6.19
CA VAL A 28 -5.66 -5.23 -5.40
C VAL A 28 -5.06 -6.15 -4.35
N ALA A 29 -5.89 -6.90 -3.63
CA ALA A 29 -5.44 -7.92 -2.67
C ALA A 29 -4.61 -9.00 -3.37
N THR A 30 -5.09 -9.52 -4.50
CA THR A 30 -4.38 -10.50 -5.33
C THR A 30 -3.06 -9.93 -5.86
N ALA A 31 -3.00 -8.64 -6.22
CA ALA A 31 -1.76 -8.00 -6.65
C ALA A 31 -0.74 -7.89 -5.49
N ALA A 32 -1.22 -7.63 -4.27
CA ALA A 32 -0.40 -7.66 -3.06
C ALA A 32 0.07 -9.09 -2.73
N GLU A 33 -0.84 -10.07 -2.75
CA GLU A 33 -0.57 -11.49 -2.52
C GLU A 33 0.35 -12.12 -3.57
N ALA A 34 0.17 -11.79 -4.85
CA ALA A 34 0.97 -12.33 -5.95
C ALA A 34 2.46 -11.95 -5.80
N ARG A 35 2.77 -10.84 -5.12
CA ARG A 35 4.14 -10.48 -4.74
C ARG A 35 4.65 -11.31 -3.57
N VAL A 36 3.84 -11.56 -2.53
CA VAL A 36 4.22 -12.48 -1.43
C VAL A 36 4.52 -13.87 -1.97
N ARG A 37 3.71 -14.38 -2.90
CA ARG A 37 3.96 -15.70 -3.54
C ARG A 37 5.26 -15.73 -4.37
N ARG A 38 5.71 -14.60 -4.93
CA ARG A 38 7.04 -14.52 -5.56
C ARG A 38 8.16 -14.56 -4.53
N ARG A 39 7.95 -13.97 -3.35
CA ARG A 39 8.90 -14.01 -2.22
C ARG A 39 9.15 -15.44 -1.74
N GLU A 40 8.11 -16.27 -1.64
CA GLU A 40 8.27 -17.67 -1.16
C GLU A 40 8.87 -18.64 -2.19
N ARG A 41 8.79 -18.33 -3.49
CA ARG A 41 9.37 -19.17 -4.54
C ARG A 41 10.86 -18.92 -4.82
N GLY A 42 11.47 -17.93 -4.18
CA GLY A 42 12.87 -17.55 -4.41
C GLY A 42 13.94 -18.34 -3.64
N SER A 43 13.57 -19.34 -2.83
CA SER A 43 14.54 -20.02 -1.94
C SER A 43 14.74 -21.49 -2.27
N ALA A 44 15.26 -21.79 -3.47
CA ALA A 44 15.77 -23.14 -3.76
C ALA A 44 16.99 -23.21 -4.69
N ASP A 45 17.55 -22.09 -5.20
CA ASP A 45 18.72 -22.16 -6.07
C ASP A 45 19.91 -21.35 -5.54
N LEU A 46 20.94 -22.09 -5.16
CA LEU A 46 22.21 -21.63 -4.60
C LEU A 46 23.09 -21.11 -5.74
N THR A 47 23.08 -19.81 -6.07
CA THR A 47 24.29 -19.13 -6.56
C THR A 47 24.15 -17.61 -6.70
N ARG A 48 25.11 -16.91 -6.07
CA ARG A 48 25.57 -15.54 -6.38
C ARG A 48 24.52 -14.41 -6.28
N GLY A 49 24.38 -13.92 -5.05
CA GLY A 49 24.63 -12.51 -4.75
C GLY A 49 23.81 -11.49 -5.55
N CYS A 50 22.50 -11.54 -5.41
CA CYS A 50 21.65 -10.36 -5.50
C CYS A 50 20.57 -10.57 -4.45
N ASP A 51 20.66 -9.88 -3.32
CA ASP A 51 19.63 -9.88 -2.28
C ASP A 51 18.44 -9.06 -2.80
N ALA A 52 17.81 -9.54 -3.87
CA ALA A 52 16.63 -8.95 -4.50
C ALA A 52 15.40 -9.26 -3.64
N SER A 53 15.49 -8.90 -2.36
CA SER A 53 14.32 -8.66 -1.53
C SER A 53 13.67 -7.41 -2.09
N GLY A 54 12.88 -7.56 -3.17
CA GLY A 54 12.09 -6.48 -3.74
C GLY A 54 11.01 -6.06 -2.74
N VAL A 55 11.42 -5.24 -1.77
CA VAL A 55 10.54 -4.67 -0.76
C VAL A 55 9.71 -3.59 -1.41
N LEU A 56 8.39 -3.70 -1.26
CA LEU A 56 7.48 -2.71 -1.80
C LEU A 56 7.45 -1.54 -0.83
N ALA A 57 8.27 -0.54 -1.13
CA ALA A 57 8.38 0.68 -0.36
C ALA A 57 7.27 1.66 -0.74
N HIS A 58 6.87 1.70 -2.01
CA HIS A 58 5.97 2.72 -2.52
C HIS A 58 4.74 2.09 -3.19
N LEU A 59 3.55 2.42 -2.70
CA LEU A 59 2.28 1.93 -3.24
C LEU A 59 1.36 3.11 -3.54
N SER A 60 0.89 3.20 -4.78
CA SER A 60 -0.13 4.15 -5.20
C SER A 60 -1.40 3.40 -5.60
N LEU A 61 -2.50 3.73 -4.94
CA LEU A 61 -3.84 3.17 -5.16
C LEU A 61 -4.85 4.30 -5.33
N ASN A 62 -4.45 5.44 -5.90
CA ASN A 62 -5.32 6.59 -6.01
C ASN A 62 -6.48 6.35 -6.99
N ASN A 63 -7.63 6.97 -6.74
CA ASN A 63 -8.83 6.91 -7.57
C ASN A 63 -9.29 5.47 -7.87
N VAL A 64 -9.21 4.59 -6.86
CA VAL A 64 -9.73 3.23 -6.93
C VAL A 64 -11.05 3.18 -6.15
N PRO A 65 -12.22 3.28 -6.81
CA PRO A 65 -13.51 3.37 -6.12
C PRO A 65 -13.87 2.09 -5.35
N ALA A 66 -13.33 0.94 -5.76
CA ALA A 66 -13.50 -0.34 -5.07
C ALA A 66 -12.57 -0.51 -3.86
N LEU A 67 -11.67 0.44 -3.58
CA LEU A 67 -10.72 0.34 -2.48
C LEU A 67 -11.41 0.75 -1.17
N GLY A 68 -11.76 -0.27 -0.39
CA GLY A 68 -12.29 -0.12 0.96
C GLY A 68 -11.44 -0.82 2.01
N ASP A 69 -11.96 -0.90 3.24
CA ASP A 69 -11.23 -1.43 4.39
C ASP A 69 -10.75 -2.89 4.19
N ALA A 70 -11.50 -3.72 3.46
CA ALA A 70 -11.09 -5.08 3.13
C ALA A 70 -9.75 -5.13 2.35
N CYS A 71 -9.54 -4.19 1.43
CA CYS A 71 -8.25 -4.06 0.74
C CYS A 71 -7.15 -3.64 1.71
N LEU A 72 -7.43 -2.71 2.62
CA LEU A 72 -6.45 -2.24 3.60
C LEU A 72 -6.04 -3.37 4.55
N VAL A 73 -6.94 -4.29 4.89
CA VAL A 73 -6.63 -5.51 5.64
C VAL A 73 -5.69 -6.41 4.84
N ALA A 74 -5.95 -6.66 3.56
CA ALA A 74 -5.05 -7.46 2.73
C ALA A 74 -3.66 -6.82 2.59
N LEU A 75 -3.60 -5.49 2.40
CA LEU A 75 -2.34 -4.74 2.38
C LEU A 75 -1.61 -4.82 3.71
N LYS A 76 -2.36 -4.78 4.81
CA LYS A 76 -1.83 -4.95 6.15
C LYS A 76 -1.16 -6.31 6.32
N GLU A 77 -1.78 -7.37 5.85
CA GLU A 77 -1.28 -8.74 5.99
C GLU A 77 -0.09 -9.06 5.09
N HIS A 78 0.04 -8.37 3.94
CA HIS A 78 1.00 -8.75 2.91
C HIS A 78 2.09 -7.72 2.62
N CYS A 79 1.89 -6.44 2.94
CA CYS A 79 2.77 -5.35 2.52
C CYS A 79 3.17 -4.39 3.65
N ALA A 80 2.54 -4.44 4.82
CA ALA A 80 2.75 -3.45 5.88
C ALA A 80 4.21 -3.37 6.37
N ASP A 81 4.90 -4.50 6.48
CA ASP A 81 6.27 -4.56 7.02
C ASP A 81 7.29 -3.79 6.19
N SER A 82 7.04 -3.62 4.88
CA SER A 82 7.97 -2.96 3.96
C SER A 82 7.51 -1.60 3.47
N LEU A 83 6.26 -1.23 3.72
CA LEU A 83 5.66 -0.05 3.12
C LEU A 83 6.22 1.23 3.74
N GLU A 84 6.75 2.11 2.90
CA GLU A 84 7.31 3.41 3.30
C GLU A 84 6.45 4.58 2.85
N SER A 85 5.77 4.46 1.70
CA SER A 85 4.80 5.43 1.24
C SER A 85 3.55 4.79 0.63
N LEU A 86 2.40 5.34 0.99
CA LEU A 86 1.10 4.92 0.48
C LEU A 86 0.30 6.11 -0.02
N ASP A 87 -0.28 6.00 -1.22
CA ASP A 87 -1.26 6.96 -1.76
C ASP A 87 -2.63 6.30 -1.89
N LEU A 88 -3.60 6.80 -1.13
CA LEU A 88 -5.02 6.41 -1.13
C LEU A 88 -5.91 7.55 -1.64
N SER A 89 -5.35 8.56 -2.31
CA SER A 89 -6.11 9.72 -2.75
C SER A 89 -7.32 9.33 -3.59
N TRP A 90 -8.46 9.97 -3.36
CA TRP A 90 -9.75 9.75 -4.03
C TRP A 90 -10.37 8.37 -3.79
N CYS A 91 -9.84 7.60 -2.84
CA CYS A 91 -10.48 6.38 -2.37
C CYS A 91 -11.56 6.75 -1.34
N ARG A 92 -12.81 6.84 -1.78
CA ARG A 92 -13.90 7.29 -0.90
C ARG A 92 -14.40 6.21 0.06
N ALA A 93 -14.08 4.94 -0.17
CA ALA A 93 -14.58 3.82 0.61
C ALA A 93 -13.69 3.43 1.81
N VAL A 94 -12.53 4.09 2.01
CA VAL A 94 -11.68 3.84 3.17
C VAL A 94 -12.14 4.60 4.40
N SER A 95 -12.12 3.95 5.57
CA SER A 95 -12.51 4.55 6.84
C SER A 95 -11.32 4.82 7.77
N ASP A 96 -11.57 5.62 8.81
CA ASP A 96 -10.60 5.86 9.89
C ASP A 96 -10.05 4.55 10.48
N ASN A 97 -10.92 3.55 10.66
CA ASN A 97 -10.55 2.26 11.25
C ASN A 97 -9.66 1.45 10.31
N GLY A 98 -10.02 1.40 9.02
CA GLY A 98 -9.24 0.65 8.03
C GLY A 98 -7.84 1.24 7.84
N VAL A 99 -7.75 2.56 7.69
CA VAL A 99 -6.46 3.25 7.52
C VAL A 99 -5.65 3.20 8.81
N GLY A 100 -6.27 3.42 9.97
CA GLY A 100 -5.61 3.30 11.27
C GLY A 100 -4.99 1.91 11.49
N ALA A 101 -5.76 0.84 11.22
CA ALA A 101 -5.27 -0.52 11.37
C ALA A 101 -4.08 -0.85 10.46
N LEU A 102 -4.06 -0.34 9.22
CA LEU A 102 -2.94 -0.49 8.30
C LEU A 102 -1.72 0.32 8.77
N VAL A 103 -1.94 1.57 9.17
CA VAL A 103 -0.92 2.46 9.69
C VAL A 103 -0.24 1.83 10.90
N ASP A 104 -0.99 1.31 11.87
CA ASP A 104 -0.44 0.67 13.08
C ASP A 104 0.39 -0.56 12.74
N ALA A 105 -0.03 -1.34 11.75
CA ALA A 105 0.67 -2.53 11.32
C ALA A 105 1.90 -2.25 10.43
N ALA A 106 2.08 -1.02 9.92
CA ALA A 106 3.14 -0.68 8.96
C ALA A 106 4.33 0.05 9.62
N PRO A 107 5.31 -0.67 10.21
CA PRO A 107 6.38 -0.08 11.02
C PRO A 107 7.23 0.98 10.28
N ARG A 108 7.38 0.82 8.96
CA ARG A 108 8.25 1.65 8.13
C ARG A 108 7.52 2.77 7.39
N LEU A 109 6.20 2.90 7.57
CA LEU A 109 5.41 3.88 6.84
C LEU A 109 5.76 5.30 7.29
N GLN A 110 6.26 6.10 6.35
CA GLN A 110 6.69 7.47 6.57
C GLN A 110 5.77 8.49 5.88
N ARG A 111 5.14 8.11 4.77
CA ARG A 111 4.25 9.00 4.01
C ARG A 111 2.92 8.33 3.69
N LEU A 112 1.83 9.02 4.01
CA LEU A 112 0.49 8.62 3.64
C LEU A 112 -0.21 9.79 2.96
N THR A 113 -0.74 9.56 1.75
CA THR A 113 -1.47 10.58 0.99
C THR A 113 -2.94 10.18 0.89
N VAL A 114 -3.86 11.08 1.26
CA VAL A 114 -5.29 10.80 1.43
C VAL A 114 -6.20 11.92 0.88
N TRP A 115 -5.80 12.57 -0.22
CA TRP A 115 -6.59 13.66 -0.81
C TRP A 115 -7.98 13.18 -1.20
N GLY A 116 -9.04 13.93 -0.86
CA GLY A 116 -10.40 13.58 -1.29
C GLY A 116 -10.97 12.29 -0.68
N CYS A 117 -10.33 11.74 0.37
CA CYS A 117 -10.88 10.66 1.19
C CYS A 117 -11.92 11.22 2.16
N SER A 118 -13.17 11.33 1.70
CA SER A 118 -14.27 11.98 2.43
C SER A 118 -14.71 11.27 3.72
N GLN A 119 -14.32 10.02 3.91
CA GLN A 119 -14.64 9.23 5.10
C GLN A 119 -13.56 9.33 6.20
N LEU A 120 -12.43 9.99 5.93
CA LEU A 120 -11.41 10.23 6.95
C LEU A 120 -11.71 11.48 7.75
N THR A 121 -11.75 11.33 9.07
CA THR A 121 -12.10 12.41 10.01
C THR A 121 -10.93 12.76 10.93
N ASN A 122 -11.09 13.80 11.75
CA ASN A 122 -10.11 14.16 12.78
C ASN A 122 -9.76 12.99 13.71
N ARG A 123 -10.65 12.01 13.89
CA ARG A 123 -10.37 10.79 14.67
C ARG A 123 -9.14 10.06 14.14
N PHE A 124 -8.99 9.92 12.82
CA PHE A 124 -7.80 9.29 12.25
C PHE A 124 -6.55 10.15 12.48
N TYR A 125 -6.62 11.45 12.16
CA TYR A 125 -5.47 12.36 12.25
C TYR A 125 -4.97 12.59 13.68
N GLU A 126 -5.83 12.43 14.69
CA GLU A 126 -5.50 12.62 16.11
C GLU A 126 -5.31 11.29 16.85
N GLY A 127 -5.81 10.18 16.29
CA GLY A 127 -5.84 8.88 16.97
C GLY A 127 -4.71 7.92 16.59
N HIS A 128 -3.92 8.21 15.56
CA HIS A 128 -2.82 7.32 15.17
C HIS A 128 -1.58 7.52 16.06
N SER A 129 -0.98 6.42 16.54
CA SER A 129 0.17 6.47 17.47
C SER A 129 1.52 6.81 16.80
N ARG A 130 1.53 7.07 15.48
CA ARG A 130 2.77 7.28 14.70
C ARG A 130 3.17 8.75 14.61
N GLU A 131 4.11 9.18 15.44
CA GLU A 131 4.66 10.54 15.40
C GLU A 131 5.45 10.85 14.10
N HIS A 132 6.08 9.83 13.51
CA HIS A 132 6.92 10.01 12.31
C HIS A 132 6.14 9.90 10.99
N LEU A 133 4.85 9.55 11.04
CA LEU A 133 4.03 9.42 9.85
C LEU A 133 3.62 10.80 9.34
N ARG A 134 4.05 11.16 8.14
CA ARG A 134 3.58 12.35 7.44
C ARG A 134 2.33 12.05 6.64
N VAL A 135 1.18 12.51 7.14
CA VAL A 135 -0.10 12.44 6.42
C VAL A 135 -0.29 13.70 5.57
N VAL A 136 -0.58 13.53 4.27
CA VAL A 136 -0.78 14.60 3.28
C VAL A 136 -2.18 14.51 2.71
N GLY A 137 -2.82 15.65 2.47
CA GLY A 137 -4.18 15.72 1.89
C GLY A 137 -5.29 15.92 2.91
N ARG A 138 -4.96 16.43 4.10
CA ARG A 138 -5.94 16.94 5.06
C ARG A 138 -6.71 18.09 4.38
N SER A 139 -7.99 17.88 4.09
CA SER A 139 -8.87 18.95 3.67
C SER A 139 -9.16 19.78 4.93
N ILE A 140 -8.40 20.86 5.10
CA ILE A 140 -8.68 21.88 6.12
C ILE A 140 -9.98 22.62 5.79
#